data_AF-A0A5J4SDF6-F1
#
_entry.id   AF-A0A5J4SDF6-F1
#
_cell.length_a   1.000
_cell.length_b   1.000
_cell.length_c   1.000
_cell.angle_alpha   90.00
_cell.angle_beta   90.00
_cell.angle_gamma   90.00
#
_symmetry.space_group_name_H-M   'P 1'
#
loop_
_entity.id
_entity.type
_entity.pdbx_description
1 polymer ?
#
loop_
_entity_poly.entity_id
_entity_poly.type
_entity_poly.pdbx_seq_one_letter_code
_entity_poly.pdbx_strand_id
1 'polypeptide(L)'
;MVNADIYEYLFQGKTDIDIRLEEGDVIIVPTYDCLVNVSGKVKKPMYYEMKKGETIETLLSYTGGFKGDAYRKNMTVVRSSNGQEKQVYNVEAADYSMFKLDDGDELMVQEILDRYENMVEIRGAVYREGIYPIDEKIYTVRQLIEKAEGFRGDAFL
;
A
#
# COMPACT_ATOMS: atom_id res chain seq x y z
N MET A 1 -36.71 0.55 12.89
CA MET A 1 -35.53 1.39 12.62
C MET A 1 -34.74 0.68 11.55
N VAL A 2 -34.55 1.32 10.40
CA VAL A 2 -33.74 0.74 9.31
C VAL A 2 -32.32 1.27 9.48
N ASN A 3 -31.33 0.40 9.39
CA ASN A 3 -29.92 0.76 9.45
C ASN A 3 -29.33 0.61 8.04
N ALA A 4 -28.53 1.58 7.61
CA ALA A 4 -27.87 1.58 6.32
C ALA A 4 -26.37 1.79 6.51
N ASP A 5 -25.57 0.94 5.89
CA ASP A 5 -24.12 1.11 5.82
C ASP A 5 -23.75 1.80 4.50
N ILE A 6 -23.29 3.05 4.61
CA ILE A 6 -22.94 3.87 3.45
C ILE A 6 -21.73 3.28 2.70
N TYR A 7 -20.84 2.54 3.37
CA TYR A 7 -19.69 1.91 2.71
C TYR A 7 -20.11 0.83 1.71
N GLU A 8 -21.14 0.04 2.02
CA GLU A 8 -21.67 -0.96 1.11
C GLU A 8 -22.22 -0.32 -0.18
N TYR A 9 -22.88 0.83 -0.03
CA TYR A 9 -23.37 1.60 -1.17
C TYR A 9 -22.24 2.22 -2.00
N LEU A 10 -21.31 2.95 -1.36
CA LEU A 10 -20.27 3.72 -2.04
C LEU A 10 -19.19 2.85 -2.72
N PHE A 11 -18.82 1.72 -2.10
CA PHE A 11 -17.68 0.91 -2.56
C PHE A 11 -18.10 -0.40 -3.19
N GLN A 12 -19.22 -1.00 -2.78
CA GLN A 12 -19.69 -2.27 -3.33
C GLN A 12 -20.83 -2.08 -4.34
N GLY A 13 -21.41 -0.88 -4.44
CA GLY A 13 -22.53 -0.60 -5.34
C GLY A 13 -23.80 -1.36 -4.96
N LYS A 14 -23.90 -1.83 -3.70
CA LYS A 14 -25.09 -2.53 -3.22
C LYS A 14 -26.22 -1.53 -3.08
N THR A 15 -27.25 -1.71 -3.91
CA THR A 15 -28.48 -0.91 -3.91
C THR A 15 -29.61 -1.60 -3.14
N ASP A 16 -29.33 -2.72 -2.49
CA ASP A 16 -30.31 -3.46 -1.68
C ASP A 16 -30.80 -2.64 -0.47
N ILE A 17 -30.17 -1.50 -0.19
CA ILE A 17 -30.47 -0.54 0.87
C ILE A 17 -31.05 0.77 0.29
N ASP A 18 -31.71 0.73 -0.87
CA ASP A 18 -32.35 1.92 -1.46
C ASP A 18 -33.61 2.31 -0.65
N ILE A 19 -33.37 2.95 0.50
CA ILE A 19 -34.40 3.39 1.44
C ILE A 19 -35.04 4.63 0.84
N ARG A 20 -36.29 4.47 0.37
CA ARG A 20 -37.11 5.60 -0.05
C ARG A 20 -37.35 6.51 1.16
N LEU A 21 -37.00 7.79 1.01
CA LEU A 21 -37.30 8.82 1.99
C LEU A 21 -38.67 9.43 1.70
N GLU A 22 -39.43 9.66 2.76
CA GLU A 22 -40.71 10.35 2.74
C GLU A 22 -40.67 11.67 3.52
N GLU A 23 -41.66 12.52 3.28
CA GLU A 23 -41.78 13.78 4.01
C GLU A 23 -41.97 13.52 5.51
N GLY A 24 -41.11 14.13 6.33
CA GLY A 24 -41.12 13.96 7.78
C GLY A 24 -40.11 12.93 8.32
N ASP A 25 -39.38 12.22 7.45
CA ASP A 25 -38.31 11.32 7.87
C ASP A 25 -37.14 12.08 8.52
N VAL A 26 -36.56 11.48 9.56
CA VAL A 26 -35.40 12.01 10.28
C VAL A 26 -34.23 11.04 10.11
N ILE A 27 -33.17 11.53 9.48
CA ILE A 27 -31.91 10.80 9.33
C ILE A 27 -31.01 11.16 10.52
N ILE A 28 -30.60 10.14 11.27
CA ILE A 28 -29.68 10.28 12.40
C ILE A 28 -28.36 9.65 12.01
N VAL A 29 -27.30 10.46 11.97
CA VAL A 29 -25.92 9.99 11.81
C VAL A 29 -25.26 10.03 13.19
N PRO A 30 -24.97 8.86 13.81
CA PRO A 30 -24.31 8.83 15.10
C PRO A 30 -22.84 9.27 15.00
N THR A 31 -22.21 9.48 16.14
CA THR A 31 -20.75 9.67 16.19
C THR A 31 -20.03 8.37 15.85
N TYR A 32 -18.82 8.48 15.31
CA TYR A 32 -17.97 7.33 15.05
C TYR A 32 -17.60 6.61 16.35
N ASP A 33 -17.39 5.30 16.26
CA ASP A 33 -16.89 4.47 17.36
C ASP A 33 -15.39 4.18 17.23
N CYS A 34 -14.91 3.99 16.00
CA CYS A 34 -13.51 3.67 15.70
C CYS A 34 -13.08 4.41 14.44
N LEU A 35 -12.06 5.25 14.57
CA LEU A 35 -11.49 6.03 13.47
C LEU A 35 -10.03 5.68 13.29
N VAL A 36 -9.67 5.22 12.09
CA VAL A 36 -8.31 4.79 11.74
C VAL A 36 -7.74 5.72 10.67
N ASN A 37 -6.53 6.21 10.88
CA ASN A 37 -5.81 7.02 9.90
C ASN A 37 -4.97 6.12 8.97
N VAL A 38 -5.14 6.26 7.66
CA VAL A 38 -4.31 5.56 6.66
C VAL A 38 -3.46 6.55 5.88
N SER A 39 -2.16 6.28 5.85
CA SER A 39 -1.18 7.13 5.16
C SER A 39 -0.22 6.34 4.28
N GLY A 40 0.51 7.06 3.41
CA GLY A 40 1.54 6.48 2.55
C GLY A 40 1.00 5.96 1.21
N LYS A 41 1.50 4.80 0.76
CA LYS A 41 1.28 4.26 -0.59
C LYS A 41 -0.03 3.46 -0.76
N VAL A 42 -1.14 4.02 -0.29
CA VAL A 42 -2.51 3.57 -0.61
C VAL A 42 -3.14 4.51 -1.64
N LYS A 43 -4.15 4.05 -2.38
CA LYS A 43 -4.79 4.89 -3.42
C LYS A 43 -5.51 6.10 -2.83
N LYS A 44 -6.18 5.93 -1.70
CA LYS A 44 -6.93 7.00 -1.00
C LYS A 44 -6.47 7.11 0.46
N PRO A 45 -5.41 7.90 0.76
CA PRO A 45 -4.97 8.13 2.14
C PRO A 45 -5.89 9.14 2.83
N MET A 46 -6.55 8.73 3.92
CA MET A 46 -7.46 9.55 4.74
C MET A 46 -7.81 8.82 6.05
N TYR A 47 -8.65 9.43 6.87
CA TYR A 47 -9.31 8.76 7.99
C TYR A 47 -10.49 7.92 7.51
N TYR A 48 -10.63 6.73 8.05
CA TYR A 48 -11.73 5.81 7.80
C TYR A 48 -12.41 5.45 9.11
N GLU A 49 -13.73 5.57 9.11
CA GLU A 49 -14.56 4.99 10.16
C GLU A 49 -14.62 3.48 9.96
N MET A 50 -14.36 2.74 11.04
CA MET A 50 -14.31 1.29 11.04
C MET A 50 -15.32 0.73 12.04
N LYS A 51 -15.85 -0.46 11.74
CA LYS A 51 -16.61 -1.22 12.73
C LYS A 51 -15.65 -1.92 13.67
N LYS A 52 -16.07 -2.08 14.93
CA LYS A 52 -15.28 -2.77 15.94
C LYS A 52 -14.92 -4.19 15.49
N GLY A 53 -13.63 -4.49 15.44
CA GLY A 53 -13.10 -5.80 15.07
C GLY A 53 -12.86 -6.01 13.57
N GLU A 54 -13.08 -4.98 12.75
CA GLU A 54 -12.59 -4.98 11.37
C GLU A 54 -11.06 -4.98 11.32
N THR A 55 -10.54 -5.43 10.19
CA THR A 55 -9.13 -5.76 10.01
C THR A 55 -8.47 -4.81 9.03
N ILE A 56 -7.15 -4.91 8.94
CA ILE A 56 -6.36 -4.20 7.94
C ILE A 56 -6.85 -4.52 6.51
N GLU A 57 -7.22 -5.77 6.23
CA GLU A 57 -7.74 -6.16 4.92
C GLU A 57 -9.03 -5.40 4.56
N THR A 58 -9.96 -5.28 5.51
CA THR A 58 -11.19 -4.48 5.33
C THR A 58 -10.85 -3.02 5.04
N LEU A 59 -9.93 -2.43 5.81
CA LEU A 59 -9.50 -1.05 5.61
C LEU A 59 -8.87 -0.83 4.23
N LEU A 60 -8.06 -1.77 3.75
CA LEU A 60 -7.47 -1.71 2.42
C LEU A 60 -8.56 -1.70 1.34
N SER A 61 -9.67 -2.42 1.53
CA SER A 61 -10.81 -2.37 0.60
C SER A 61 -11.42 -0.96 0.52
N TYR A 62 -11.55 -0.26 1.64
CA TYR A 62 -12.07 1.12 1.71
C TYR A 62 -11.12 2.12 1.03
N THR A 63 -9.81 1.90 1.14
CA THR A 63 -8.80 2.74 0.49
C THR A 63 -8.70 2.54 -1.02
N GLY A 64 -9.35 1.49 -1.56
CA GLY A 64 -9.19 1.05 -2.95
C GLY A 64 -7.90 0.26 -3.20
N GLY A 65 -7.20 -0.14 -2.13
CA GLY A 65 -5.97 -0.92 -2.14
C GLY A 65 -4.70 -0.08 -2.29
N PHE A 66 -3.60 -0.78 -2.57
CA PHE A 66 -2.27 -0.22 -2.69
C PHE A 66 -2.02 0.56 -3.98
N LYS A 67 -1.09 1.52 -3.93
CA LYS A 67 -0.43 2.05 -5.13
C LYS A 67 0.53 1.00 -5.74
N GLY A 68 1.01 1.27 -6.95
CA GLY A 68 1.89 0.33 -7.70
C GLY A 68 3.28 0.17 -7.07
N ASP A 69 3.75 1.22 -6.42
CA ASP A 69 5.05 1.38 -5.76
C ASP A 69 5.00 1.09 -4.24
N ALA A 70 3.88 0.55 -3.74
CA ALA A 70 3.70 0.26 -2.32
C ALA A 70 4.48 -0.98 -1.89
N TYR A 71 5.16 -0.92 -0.75
CA TYR A 71 5.74 -2.09 -0.11
C TYR A 71 4.64 -2.87 0.63
N ARG A 72 4.27 -4.03 0.09
CA ARG A 72 3.10 -4.80 0.54
C ARG A 72 3.42 -5.93 1.52
N LYS A 73 4.70 -6.21 1.77
CA LYS A 73 5.12 -7.34 2.63
C LYS A 73 4.86 -7.07 4.09
N ASN A 74 5.02 -5.81 4.51
CA ASN A 74 4.68 -5.38 5.85
C ASN A 74 4.05 -3.98 5.83
N MET A 75 3.30 -3.70 6.87
CA MET A 75 2.78 -2.36 7.16
C MET A 75 3.07 -2.03 8.62
N THR A 76 3.26 -0.75 8.89
CA THR A 76 3.47 -0.26 10.26
C THR A 76 2.15 0.25 10.79
N VAL A 77 1.75 -0.22 11.97
CA VAL A 77 0.63 0.30 12.74
C VAL A 77 1.18 0.97 13.98
N VAL A 78 0.80 2.21 14.21
CA VAL A 78 1.07 2.92 15.46
C VAL A 78 -0.23 3.03 16.23
N ARG A 79 -0.28 2.43 17.42
CA ARG A 79 -1.45 2.42 18.30
C ARG A 79 -1.16 3.23 19.55
N SER A 80 -2.07 4.10 19.94
CA SER A 80 -2.00 4.76 21.25
C SER A 80 -2.57 3.84 22.32
N SER A 81 -1.70 3.24 23.13
CA SER A 81 -2.10 2.38 24.25
C SER A 81 -2.40 3.24 25.47
N ASN A 82 -3.64 3.17 25.96
CA ASN A 82 -4.11 3.79 27.21
C ASN A 82 -3.90 5.32 27.31
N GLY A 83 -3.72 6.01 26.16
CA GLY A 83 -3.49 7.46 26.12
C GLY A 83 -2.16 7.93 26.72
N GLN A 84 -1.25 7.00 27.06
CA GLN A 84 0.04 7.31 27.70
C GLN A 84 1.23 6.95 26.81
N GLU A 85 1.14 5.81 26.11
CA GLU A 85 2.26 5.28 25.33
C GLU A 85 1.81 4.92 23.91
N LYS A 86 2.71 5.01 22.95
CA LYS A 86 2.49 4.50 21.59
C LYS A 86 3.17 3.13 21.44
N GLN A 87 2.43 2.16 20.91
CA GLN A 87 2.95 0.87 20.50
C GLN A 87 3.09 0.86 18.97
N VAL A 88 4.16 0.23 18.48
CA VAL A 88 4.42 0.08 17.05
C VAL A 88 4.37 -1.40 16.70
N TYR A 89 3.53 -1.75 15.75
CA TYR A 89 3.42 -3.09 15.20
C TYR A 89 3.91 -3.08 13.76
N ASN A 90 4.72 -4.08 13.41
CA ASN A 90 4.96 -4.43 12.02
C ASN A 90 4.08 -5.63 11.71
N VAL A 91 3.06 -5.41 10.89
CA VAL A 91 2.11 -6.45 10.49
C VAL A 91 2.53 -7.00 9.14
N GLU A 92 2.73 -8.30 9.07
CA GLU A 92 3.09 -8.98 7.81
C GLU A 92 1.84 -9.24 6.95
N ALA A 93 2.05 -9.37 5.64
CA ALA A 93 0.95 -9.57 4.69
C ALA A 93 0.06 -10.78 5.01
N ALA A 94 0.62 -11.83 5.61
CA ALA A 94 -0.11 -13.02 6.03
C ALA A 94 -1.14 -12.73 7.14
N ASP A 95 -0.95 -11.67 7.92
CA ASP A 95 -1.75 -11.34 9.09
C ASP A 95 -2.76 -10.21 8.83
N TYR A 96 -2.79 -9.60 7.64
CA TYR A 96 -3.71 -8.48 7.34
C TYR A 96 -5.19 -8.82 7.52
N SER A 97 -5.57 -10.07 7.27
CA SER A 97 -6.93 -10.57 7.44
C SER A 97 -7.29 -10.87 8.90
N MET A 98 -6.31 -10.91 9.80
CA MET A 98 -6.49 -11.27 11.21
C MET A 98 -6.20 -10.09 12.16
N PHE A 99 -5.34 -9.16 11.76
CA PHE A 99 -4.97 -8.02 12.58
C PHE A 99 -6.12 -7.02 12.66
N LYS A 100 -6.69 -6.88 13.86
CA LYS A 100 -7.79 -5.98 14.15
C LYS A 100 -7.28 -4.59 14.47
N LEU A 101 -7.94 -3.60 13.90
CA LEU A 101 -7.63 -2.20 14.13
C LEU A 101 -8.50 -1.64 15.27
N ASP A 102 -7.89 -0.77 16.05
CA ASP A 102 -8.52 -0.08 17.18
C ASP A 102 -8.63 1.42 16.89
N ASP A 103 -9.50 2.08 17.64
CA ASP A 103 -9.71 3.52 17.53
C ASP A 103 -8.40 4.30 17.73
N GLY A 104 -8.14 5.25 16.83
CA GLY A 104 -6.92 6.06 16.84
C GLY A 104 -5.68 5.36 16.28
N ASP A 105 -5.80 4.16 15.69
CA ASP A 105 -4.69 3.55 14.98
C ASP A 105 -4.24 4.40 13.78
N GLU A 106 -2.92 4.49 13.60
CA GLU A 106 -2.28 5.08 12.44
C GLU A 106 -1.61 3.96 11.63
N LEU A 107 -2.18 3.62 10.48
CA LEU A 107 -1.62 2.63 9.55
C LEU A 107 -0.81 3.34 8.45
N MET A 108 0.45 2.94 8.31
CA MET A 108 1.39 3.50 7.36
C MET A 108 1.86 2.44 6.37
N VAL A 109 1.69 2.76 5.08
CA VAL A 109 2.17 1.93 3.97
C VAL A 109 3.39 2.58 3.33
N GLN A 110 4.53 1.89 3.41
CA GLN A 110 5.79 2.39 2.87
C GLN A 110 5.89 2.20 1.35
N GLU A 111 6.87 2.87 0.75
CA GLU A 111 7.28 2.68 -0.64
C GLU A 111 8.25 1.50 -0.76
N ILE A 112 8.21 0.80 -1.89
CA ILE A 112 9.27 -0.15 -2.24
C ILE A 112 10.57 0.63 -2.37
N LEU A 113 11.62 0.20 -1.66
CA LEU A 113 12.94 0.80 -1.82
C LEU A 113 13.45 0.58 -3.24
N ASP A 114 14.23 1.52 -3.77
CA ASP A 114 14.96 1.39 -5.04
C ASP A 114 16.09 0.34 -4.97
N ARG A 115 15.70 -0.90 -4.66
CA ARG A 115 16.56 -2.08 -4.59
C ARG A 115 16.13 -3.02 -5.70
N TYR A 116 16.91 -3.02 -6.76
CA TYR A 116 16.70 -3.89 -7.89
C TYR A 116 17.33 -5.25 -7.60
N GLU A 117 16.56 -6.34 -7.67
CA GLU A 117 17.06 -7.70 -7.40
C GLU A 117 18.02 -8.19 -8.48
N ASN A 118 17.88 -7.69 -9.71
CA ASN A 118 18.59 -8.19 -10.88
C ASN A 118 19.18 -7.05 -11.71
N MET A 119 19.97 -6.18 -11.09
CA MET A 119 20.54 -5.01 -11.76
C MET A 119 22.06 -5.02 -11.72
N VAL A 120 22.67 -4.69 -12.85
CA VAL A 120 24.09 -4.35 -12.95
C VAL A 120 24.24 -3.03 -13.69
N GLU A 121 25.22 -2.23 -13.29
CA GLU A 121 25.54 -0.96 -13.93
C GLU A 121 26.93 -1.05 -14.57
N ILE A 122 27.03 -0.65 -15.84
CA ILE A 122 28.31 -0.52 -16.55
C ILE A 122 28.58 0.95 -16.87
N ARG A 123 29.78 1.42 -16.51
CA ARG A 123 30.26 2.79 -16.71
C ARG A 123 31.69 2.77 -17.24
N GLY A 124 32.13 3.86 -17.87
CA GLY A 124 33.48 4.05 -18.37
C GLY A 124 33.58 3.92 -19.89
N ALA A 125 34.68 3.36 -20.36
CA ALA A 125 34.99 3.31 -21.79
C ALA A 125 34.20 2.21 -22.55
N VAL A 126 32.88 2.29 -22.52
CA VAL A 126 31.94 1.44 -23.28
C VAL A 126 31.01 2.31 -24.12
N TYR A 127 30.52 1.79 -25.23
CA TYR A 127 29.68 2.57 -26.14
C TYR A 127 28.34 2.97 -25.49
N ARG A 128 27.72 2.06 -24.75
CA ARG A 128 26.44 2.29 -24.06
C ARG A 128 26.56 2.02 -22.57
N GLU A 129 26.99 3.03 -21.83
CA GLU A 129 26.88 3.05 -20.37
C GLU A 129 25.41 2.97 -19.93
N GLY A 130 25.19 2.42 -18.75
CA GLY A 130 23.88 2.45 -18.11
C GLY A 130 23.58 1.20 -17.29
N ILE A 131 22.30 1.08 -16.98
CA ILE A 131 21.75 0.01 -16.16
C ILE A 131 21.23 -1.11 -17.06
N TYR A 132 21.62 -2.34 -16.76
CA TYR A 132 21.21 -3.54 -17.47
C TYR A 132 20.64 -4.58 -16.48
N PRO A 133 19.65 -5.38 -16.91
CA PRO A 133 19.13 -6.46 -16.09
C PRO A 133 20.15 -7.62 -16.04
N ILE A 134 20.21 -8.31 -14.90
CA ILE A 134 20.80 -9.65 -14.80
C ILE A 134 19.67 -10.64 -15.11
N ASP A 135 19.83 -11.41 -16.18
CA ASP A 135 18.84 -12.37 -16.67
C ASP A 135 19.51 -13.50 -17.48
N GLU A 136 18.72 -14.34 -18.15
CA GLU A 136 19.24 -15.43 -18.99
C GLU A 136 20.11 -14.96 -20.16
N LYS A 137 20.02 -13.67 -20.54
CA LYS A 137 20.82 -13.07 -21.63
C LYS A 137 22.07 -12.38 -21.10
N ILE A 138 22.03 -11.86 -19.88
CA ILE A 138 23.14 -11.14 -19.23
C ILE A 138 23.39 -11.76 -17.86
N TYR A 139 24.26 -12.77 -17.82
CA TYR A 139 24.71 -13.42 -16.59
C TYR A 139 26.23 -13.46 -16.46
N THR A 140 26.96 -12.88 -17.43
CA THR A 140 28.42 -12.74 -17.41
C THR A 140 28.84 -11.32 -17.78
N VAL A 141 30.02 -10.91 -17.31
CA VAL A 141 30.63 -9.61 -17.66
C VAL A 141 30.80 -9.46 -19.18
N ARG A 142 31.15 -10.55 -19.89
CA ARG A 142 31.29 -10.54 -21.35
C ARG A 142 29.99 -10.19 -22.05
N GLN A 143 28.88 -10.81 -21.66
CA GLN A 143 27.55 -10.54 -22.24
C GLN A 143 27.10 -9.11 -21.93
N LEU A 144 27.40 -8.61 -20.72
CA LEU A 144 27.13 -7.22 -20.37
C LEU A 144 27.89 -6.25 -21.29
N ILE A 145 29.18 -6.51 -21.55
CA ILE A 145 30.00 -5.70 -22.47
C ILE A 145 29.47 -5.80 -23.90
N GLU A 146 29.15 -7.00 -24.39
CA GLU A 146 28.55 -7.21 -25.71
C GLU A 146 27.22 -6.44 -25.83
N LYS A 147 26.41 -6.43 -24.78
CA LYS A 147 25.15 -5.67 -24.73
C LYS A 147 25.37 -4.16 -24.69
N ALA A 148 26.46 -3.71 -24.05
CA ALA A 148 26.90 -2.33 -24.03
C ALA A 148 27.61 -1.89 -25.32
N GLU A 149 27.54 -2.69 -26.38
CA GLU A 149 28.17 -2.50 -27.69
C GLU A 149 29.71 -2.48 -27.67
N GLY A 150 30.31 -3.09 -26.64
CA GLY A 150 31.75 -3.22 -26.51
C GLY A 150 32.43 -2.01 -25.88
N PHE A 151 33.75 -2.09 -25.78
CA PHE A 151 34.59 -1.00 -25.30
C PHE A 151 34.76 0.07 -26.39
N ARG A 152 34.85 1.33 -25.97
CA ARG A 152 35.28 2.41 -26.87
C ARG A 152 36.75 2.22 -27.24
N GLY A 153 37.15 2.69 -28.42
CA GLY A 153 38.51 2.53 -28.96
C GLY A 153 39.62 3.25 -28.16
N ASP A 154 39.26 4.05 -27.16
CA ASP A 154 40.14 4.71 -26.19
C ASP A 154 40.24 3.96 -24.84
N ALA A 155 39.57 2.81 -24.70
CA ALA A 155 39.73 1.93 -23.55
C ALA A 155 41.09 1.22 -23.63
N PHE A 156 42.02 1.56 -22.73
CA PHE A 156 43.25 0.78 -22.55
C PHE A 156 42.91 -0.56 -21.89
N LEU A 157 43.28 -1.66 -22.55
CA LEU A 157 43.08 -3.06 -22.14
C LEU A 157 44.17 -3.53 -21.16
#